data_AF-A0A2V7HP46-F1
#
_entry.id   AF-A0A2V7HP46-F1
#
_cell.length_a   1.000
_cell.length_b   1.000
_cell.length_c   1.000
_cell.angle_alpha   90.00
_cell.angle_beta   90.00
_cell.angle_gamma   90.00
#
_symmetry.space_group_name_H-M   'P 1'
#
loop_
_entity.id
_entity.type
_entity.pdbx_description
1 polymer ?
#
loop_
_entity_poly.entity_id
_entity_poly.type
_entity_poly.pdbx_seq_one_letter_code
_entity_poly.pdbx_strand_id
1 'polypeptide(L)'
;MSVDVGRGIVYIPTGSATPDFYGGARVGEDLFANTLLALDARTGRRIWHFQAVHHDLWDRDLPAAPNLLRVTRAGRPIDAV
;
A
#
# COMPACT_ATOMS: atom_id res chain seq x y z
N MET A 1 -3.92 8.03 3.06
CA MET A 1 -3.61 7.24 4.27
C MET A 1 -4.87 7.10 5.11
N SER A 2 -5.04 5.96 5.79
CA SER A 2 -6.18 5.67 6.68
C SER A 2 -5.70 4.92 7.93
N VAL A 3 -6.40 5.06 9.06
CA VAL A 3 -6.03 4.42 10.34
C VAL A 3 -7.21 3.61 10.87
N ASP A 4 -6.95 2.35 11.20
CA ASP A 4 -7.86 1.54 12.02
C ASP A 4 -7.46 1.68 13.49
N VAL A 5 -8.18 2.54 14.22
CA VAL A 5 -7.91 2.80 15.64
C VAL A 5 -8.13 1.55 16.51
N GLY A 6 -9.12 0.72 16.17
CA GLY A 6 -9.45 -0.47 16.95
C GLY A 6 -8.37 -1.53 16.86
N ARG A 7 -7.75 -1.69 15.69
CA ARG A 7 -6.62 -2.62 15.48
C ARG A 7 -5.25 -2.01 15.74
N GLY A 8 -5.17 -0.68 15.79
CA GLY A 8 -3.89 0.04 15.89
C GLY A 8 -3.04 -0.12 14.63
N ILE A 9 -3.66 -0.12 13.45
CA ILE A 9 -2.98 -0.28 12.15
C ILE A 9 -3.14 0.99 11.33
N VAL A 10 -2.05 1.46 10.72
CA VAL A 10 -2.07 2.54 9.73
C VAL A 10 -1.80 1.96 8.34
N TYR A 11 -2.62 2.38 7.37
CA TYR A 11 -2.56 1.98 5.98
C TYR A 11 -2.07 3.15 5.13
N ILE A 12 -0.88 3.00 4.54
CA ILE A 12 -0.16 4.07 3.84
C ILE A 12 0.03 3.66 2.37
N PRO A 13 -0.65 4.30 1.41
CA PRO A 13 -0.29 4.19 0.01
C PRO A 13 0.99 4.98 -0.25
N THR A 14 1.92 4.38 -0.98
CA THR A 14 3.13 5.05 -1.48
C THR A 14 3.01 5.36 -2.96
N GLY A 15 3.80 6.36 -3.40
CA GLY A 15 3.87 6.77 -4.79
C GLY A 15 4.92 6.03 -5.61
N SER A 16 5.11 6.47 -6.85
CA SER A 16 6.07 5.93 -7.80
C SER A 16 7.53 6.13 -7.39
N ALA A 17 8.41 5.27 -7.90
CA ALA A 17 9.85 5.37 -7.66
C ALA A 17 10.48 6.42 -8.58
N THR A 18 11.30 7.28 -7.99
CA THR A 18 11.99 8.34 -8.72
C THR A 18 13.35 7.87 -9.26
N PRO A 19 13.71 8.18 -10.53
CA PRO A 19 12.94 8.97 -11.48
C PRO A 19 11.74 8.21 -12.10
N ASP A 20 10.60 8.89 -12.17
CA ASP A 20 9.27 8.29 -12.36
C ASP A 20 9.10 7.65 -13.75
N PHE A 21 9.68 8.28 -14.79
CA PHE A 21 9.53 7.85 -16.18
C PHE A 21 10.77 7.16 -16.77
N TYR A 22 11.87 7.08 -16.02
CA TYR A 22 13.11 6.43 -16.48
C TYR A 22 13.54 5.31 -15.52
N GLY A 23 13.13 4.08 -15.84
CA GLY A 23 13.51 2.89 -15.05
C GLY A 23 14.85 2.27 -15.42
N GLY A 24 15.54 2.73 -16.47
CA GLY A 24 16.78 2.10 -16.94
C GLY A 24 17.90 2.03 -15.88
N ALA A 25 17.89 2.96 -14.92
CA ALA A 25 18.83 2.98 -13.78
C ALA A 25 18.27 2.35 -12.48
N ARG A 26 17.00 1.92 -12.48
CA ARG A 26 16.26 1.37 -11.33
C ARG A 26 15.94 -0.11 -11.52
N VAL A 27 16.96 -0.93 -11.77
CA VAL A 27 16.78 -2.36 -12.01
C VAL A 27 16.19 -3.04 -10.77
N GLY A 28 15.05 -3.69 -10.93
CA GLY A 28 14.35 -4.40 -9.86
C GLY A 28 12.87 -4.04 -9.82
N GLU A 29 12.21 -4.38 -8.72
CA GLU A 29 10.76 -4.17 -8.56
C GLU A 29 10.40 -2.79 -7.99
N ASP A 30 11.40 -2.03 -7.54
CA ASP A 30 11.22 -0.74 -6.86
C ASP A 30 10.42 -0.81 -5.56
N LEU A 31 10.45 -1.94 -4.84
CA LEU A 31 9.82 -2.04 -3.52
C LEU A 31 10.38 -0.95 -2.58
N PHE A 32 9.59 -0.05 -1.99
CA PHE A 32 8.13 0.00 -1.77
C PHE A 32 7.38 1.08 -2.57
N ALA A 33 7.68 1.29 -3.84
CA ALA A 33 6.89 2.16 -4.72
C ALA A 33 5.52 1.56 -5.02
N ASN A 34 4.52 2.42 -5.28
CA ASN A 34 3.16 2.04 -5.68
C ASN A 34 2.56 0.93 -4.80
N THR A 35 2.81 1.03 -3.49
CA THR A 35 2.55 -0.02 -2.52
C THR A 35 1.56 0.45 -1.46
N LEU A 36 0.62 -0.43 -1.10
CA LEU A 36 -0.15 -0.29 0.12
C LEU A 36 0.60 -0.95 1.28
N LEU A 37 1.08 -0.14 2.22
CA LEU A 37 1.73 -0.60 3.45
C LEU A 37 0.70 -0.70 4.58
N ALA A 38 0.78 -1.77 5.37
CA ALA A 38 0.11 -1.87 6.66
C ALA A 38 1.16 -1.93 7.78
N LEU A 39 1.16 -0.93 8.64
CA LEU A 39 2.12 -0.78 9.73
C LEU A 39 1.40 -0.77 11.08
N ASP A 40 2.05 -1.28 12.12
CA ASP A 40 1.65 -1.00 13.49
C ASP A 40 1.72 0.51 13.73
N ALA A 41 0.60 1.13 14.09
CA ALA A 41 0.46 2.58 14.15
C ALA A 41 1.26 3.24 15.28
N ARG A 42 1.74 2.47 16.26
CA ARG A 42 2.51 2.99 17.41
C ARG A 42 4.02 2.88 17.17
N THR A 43 4.44 1.83 16.49
CA THR A 43 5.86 1.48 16.34
C THR A 43 6.38 1.70 14.93
N GLY A 44 5.50 1.82 13.94
CA GLY A 44 5.87 1.85 12.52
C GLY A 44 6.32 0.49 11.98
N ARG A 45 6.26 -0.59 12.78
CA ARG A 45 6.69 -1.92 12.34
C ARG A 45 5.75 -2.45 11.26
N ARG A 46 6.32 -2.89 10.13
CA ARG A 46 5.54 -3.47 9.02
C ARG A 46 4.84 -4.76 9.44
N ILE A 47 3.54 -4.81 9.19
CA ILE A 47 2.70 -6.00 9.35
C ILE A 47 2.68 -6.76 8.01
N TRP A 48 2.27 -6.07 6.95
CA TRP A 48 2.25 -6.59 5.58
C TRP A 48 2.36 -5.44 4.57
N HIS A 49 2.53 -5.78 3.29
CA HIS A 49 2.44 -4.83 2.18
C HIS A 49 1.83 -5.51 0.94
N PHE A 50 1.25 -4.72 0.04
CA PHE A 50 0.81 -5.14 -1.28
C PHE A 50 1.30 -4.14 -2.31
N GLN A 51 2.22 -4.56 -3.18
CA GLN A 51 2.75 -3.73 -4.26
C GLN A 51 1.85 -3.86 -5.49
N ALA A 52 1.23 -2.75 -5.90
CA ALA A 52 0.29 -2.73 -7.01
C ALA A 52 1.00 -2.65 -8.37
N VAL A 53 2.10 -1.89 -8.44
CA VAL A 53 2.90 -1.72 -9.66
C VAL A 53 4.35 -2.05 -9.33
N HIS A 54 4.93 -2.95 -10.12
CA HIS A 54 6.35 -3.31 -10.06
C HIS A 54 7.06 -2.57 -11.18
N HIS A 55 8.20 -1.96 -10.87
CA HIS A 55 8.99 -1.22 -11.86
C HIS A 55 8.19 -0.18 -12.65
N ASP A 56 7.58 0.76 -11.94
CA ASP A 56 6.74 1.76 -12.58
C ASP A 56 7.55 2.67 -13.51
N LEU A 57 6.99 2.91 -14.70
CA LEU A 57 7.51 3.76 -15.77
C LEU A 57 6.50 4.84 -16.21
N TRP A 58 5.35 4.89 -15.54
CA TRP A 58 4.18 5.65 -16.00
C TRP A 58 3.51 6.48 -14.90
N ASP A 59 4.17 6.68 -13.76
CA ASP A 59 3.68 7.54 -12.67
C ASP A 59 2.29 7.09 -12.16
N ARG A 60 2.17 5.79 -11.89
CA ARG A 60 0.93 5.12 -11.44
C ARG A 60 0.76 5.18 -9.92
N ASP A 61 0.90 6.38 -9.36
CA ASP A 61 0.69 6.63 -7.95
C ASP A 61 -0.63 6.01 -7.44
N LEU A 62 -0.67 5.72 -6.13
CA LEU A 62 -1.89 5.40 -5.41
C LEU A 62 -2.43 6.68 -4.73
N PRO A 63 -3.22 7.54 -5.43
CA PRO A 63 -3.56 8.87 -4.93
C PRO A 63 -4.60 8.86 -3.81
N ALA A 64 -5.42 7.80 -3.75
CA ALA A 64 -6.55 7.72 -2.84
C ALA A 64 -6.14 7.11 -1.50
N ALA A 65 -6.76 7.61 -0.42
CA ALA A 65 -6.70 6.94 0.86
C ALA A 65 -7.43 5.58 0.78
N PRO A 66 -6.87 4.51 1.37
CA PRO A 66 -7.54 3.20 1.40
C PRO A 66 -8.84 3.26 2.21
N ASN A 67 -9.90 2.60 1.74
CA ASN A 67 -11.15 2.52 2.48
C ASN A 67 -11.08 1.37 3.48
N LEU A 68 -11.58 1.57 4.71
CA LEU A 68 -11.67 0.50 5.71
C LEU A 68 -13.11 0.03 5.78
N LEU A 69 -13.36 -1.23 5.42
CA LEU A 69 -14.71 -1.77 5.34
C LEU A 69 -14.79 -3.22 5.80
N ARG A 70 -16.02 -3.68 6.04
CA ARG A 70 -16.32 -5.08 6.33
C ARG A 70 -17.15 -5.65 5.19
N VAL A 71 -16.68 -6.74 4.58
CA VAL A 71 -17.35 -7.43 3.47
C VAL A 71 -17.72 -8.84 3.86
N THR A 72 -18.74 -9.42 3.22
CA THR A 72 -19.08 -10.83 3.37
C THR A 72 -18.38 -11.64 2.28
N ARG A 73 -17.51 -12.58 2.67
CA ARG A 73 -16.84 -13.50 1.74
C ARG A 73 -17.11 -14.93 2.18
N ALA A 74 -17.63 -15.77 1.27
CA ALA A 74 -18.02 -17.16 1.55
C ALA A 74 -18.90 -17.30 2.82
N GLY A 75 -19.89 -16.41 2.97
CA GLY A 75 -20.83 -16.42 4.09
C GLY A 75 -20.29 -15.92 5.43
N ARG A 76 -19.04 -15.43 5.49
CA ARG A 76 -18.42 -14.89 6.71
C ARG A 76 -18.06 -13.41 6.56
N PRO A 77 -18.31 -12.57 7.57
CA PRO A 77 -17.82 -11.20 7.57
C PRO A 77 -16.29 -11.19 7.72
N ILE A 78 -15.61 -10.43 6.87
CA ILE A 78 -14.16 -10.20 6.92
C ILE A 78 -13.89 -8.69 6.82
N ASP A 79 -12.85 -8.23 7.49
CA ASP A 79 -12.38 -6.86 7.35
C ASP A 79 -11.48 -6.74 6.13
N ALA A 80 -11.66 -5.66 5.38
CA ALA A 80 -10.98 -5.39 4.12
C ALA A 80 -10.49 -3.94 4.07
N VAL A 81 -9.41 -3.77 3.31
CA VAL A 81 -8.80 -2.50 2.94
C VAL A 81 -8.47 -2.50 1.46
#